data_AF-A0A7Y5NS81-F1
#
_entry.id   AF-A0A7Y5NS81-F1
#
_cell.length_a   1.000
_cell.length_b   1.000
_cell.length_c   1.000
_cell.angle_alpha   90.00
_cell.angle_beta   90.00
_cell.angle_gamma   90.00
#
_symmetry.space_group_name_H-M   'P 1'
#
loop_
_entity.id
_entity.type
_entity.pdbx_description
1 polymer ?
#
loop_
_entity_poly.entity_id
_entity_poly.type
_entity_poly.pdbx_seq_one_letter_code
_entity_poly.pdbx_strand_id
1 'polypeptide(L)'
;MQMTLLRFAAIVGIGGSLLAVAVPAFVRNLSASKTTEALEGLQRIANNAVSNAATHEQAVSFPPGVELTPAEVPRGIAVKDAPGTWDHLTWRALDFRMENDHAYSFKFDSSFDRVTSIARFAVRAHGDLDGDGNWSTFEVRGERLPGEPAKVMAGLLVTRELE
;
A
#
# COMPACT_ATOMS: atom_id res chain seq x y z
N MET A 1 -31.37 33.69 28.61
CA MET A 1 -30.87 32.41 29.15
C MET A 1 -29.43 32.64 29.62
N GLN A 2 -29.20 32.92 30.90
CA GLN A 2 -27.84 33.16 31.42
C GLN A 2 -27.10 31.83 31.57
N MET A 3 -25.89 31.74 31.03
CA MET A 3 -24.99 30.60 31.26
C MET A 3 -24.40 30.71 32.67
N THR A 4 -24.67 29.72 33.52
CA THR A 4 -24.06 29.64 34.86
C THR A 4 -22.70 28.96 34.77
N LEU A 5 -21.77 29.35 35.65
CA LEU A 5 -20.42 28.78 35.72
C LEU A 5 -20.43 27.25 35.88
N LEU A 6 -21.38 26.72 36.66
CA LEU A 6 -21.56 25.28 36.84
C LEU A 6 -21.91 24.58 35.52
N ARG A 7 -22.81 25.17 34.73
CA ARG A 7 -23.25 24.59 33.46
C ARG A 7 -22.11 24.61 32.42
N PHE A 8 -21.31 25.66 32.42
CA PHE A 8 -20.11 25.76 31.60
C PHE A 8 -19.07 24.70 31.99
N ALA A 9 -18.77 24.55 33.29
CA ALA A 9 -17.83 23.55 33.79
C ALA A 9 -18.29 22.11 33.46
N ALA A 10 -19.58 21.82 33.56
CA ALA A 10 -20.14 20.52 33.18
C ALA A 10 -19.94 20.22 31.68
N ILE A 11 -20.19 21.20 30.80
CA ILE A 11 -20.00 21.04 29.35
C ILE A 11 -18.52 20.79 29.02
N VAL A 12 -17.61 21.58 29.60
CA VAL A 12 -16.16 21.42 29.37
C VAL A 12 -15.65 20.10 29.93
N GLY A 13 -16.09 19.70 31.13
CA GLY A 13 -15.67 18.45 31.76
C GLY A 13 -16.12 17.20 30.99
N ILE A 14 -17.40 17.17 30.60
CA ILE A 14 -17.95 16.07 29.79
C ILE A 14 -17.33 16.08 28.39
N GLY A 15 -17.30 17.25 27.73
CA GLY A 15 -16.75 17.40 26.39
C GLY A 15 -15.27 17.03 26.32
N GLY A 16 -14.46 17.50 27.28
CA GLY A 16 -13.03 17.17 27.37
C GLY A 16 -12.78 15.69 27.60
N SER A 17 -13.56 15.06 28.49
CA SER A 17 -13.44 13.62 28.77
C SER A 17 -13.80 12.77 27.53
N LEU A 18 -14.83 13.17 26.78
CA LEU A 18 -15.21 12.49 25.53
C LEU A 18 -14.14 12.66 24.45
N LEU A 19 -13.62 13.88 24.26
CA LEU A 19 -12.57 14.14 23.26
C LEU A 19 -11.28 13.40 23.58
N ALA A 20 -10.90 13.30 24.86
CA ALA A 20 -9.70 12.59 25.30
C ALA A 20 -9.70 11.10 24.92
N VAL A 21 -10.88 10.48 24.79
CA VAL A 21 -11.03 9.07 24.38
C VAL A 21 -11.31 8.94 22.89
N ALA A 22 -12.14 9.83 22.32
CA ALA A 22 -12.59 9.74 20.93
C ALA A 22 -11.48 10.04 19.92
N VAL A 23 -10.65 11.07 20.16
CA VAL A 23 -9.60 11.46 19.21
C VAL A 23 -8.54 10.37 19.02
N PRO A 24 -7.93 9.79 20.09
CA PRO A 24 -6.94 8.73 19.91
C PRO A 24 -7.52 7.47 19.25
N ALA A 25 -8.77 7.12 19.55
CA ALA A 25 -9.44 5.97 18.94
C ALA A 25 -9.70 6.19 17.44
N PHE A 26 -10.13 7.39 17.05
CA PHE A 26 -10.35 7.75 15.66
C PHE A 26 -9.04 7.72 14.85
N VAL A 27 -7.97 8.33 15.37
CA VAL A 27 -6.65 8.31 14.73
C VAL A 27 -6.14 6.88 14.56
N ARG A 28 -6.26 6.04 15.59
CA ARG A 28 -5.87 4.63 15.51
C ARG A 28 -6.63 3.87 14.43
N ASN A 29 -7.95 4.04 14.34
CA ASN A 29 -8.76 3.35 13.34
C ASN A 29 -8.43 3.80 11.90
N LEU A 30 -8.14 5.08 11.69
CA LEU A 30 -7.67 5.59 10.39
C LEU A 30 -6.30 5.00 10.02
N SER A 31 -5.37 4.95 10.97
CA SER A 31 -4.03 4.39 10.75
C SER A 31 -4.06 2.89 10.39
N ALA A 32 -4.94 2.13 11.05
CA ALA A 32 -5.17 0.72 10.75
C ALA A 32 -5.78 0.52 9.35
N SER A 33 -6.73 1.37 8.95
CA SER A 33 -7.32 1.34 7.61
C SER A 33 -6.29 1.64 6.52
N LYS A 34 -5.45 2.66 6.73
CA LYS A 34 -4.38 3.04 5.78
C LYS A 34 -3.34 1.92 5.63
N THR A 35 -2.98 1.23 6.70
CA THR A 35 -2.04 0.10 6.60
C THR A 35 -2.68 -1.07 5.85
N THR A 36 -3.96 -1.33 6.07
CA THR A 36 -4.70 -2.42 5.41
C THR A 36 -4.70 -2.25 3.88
N GLU A 37 -4.92 -1.03 3.38
CA GLU A 37 -4.90 -0.73 1.95
C GLU A 37 -3.57 -1.12 1.29
N ALA A 38 -2.44 -0.72 1.89
CA ALA A 38 -1.11 -1.08 1.39
C ALA A 38 -0.89 -2.59 1.37
N LEU A 39 -1.25 -3.28 2.46
CA LEU A 39 -1.08 -4.72 2.59
C LEU A 39 -1.94 -5.50 1.60
N GLU A 40 -3.22 -5.13 1.44
CA GLU A 40 -4.12 -5.74 0.46
C GLU A 40 -3.64 -5.51 -0.97
N GLY A 41 -3.18 -4.30 -1.28
CA GLY A 41 -2.59 -3.97 -2.58
C GLY A 41 -1.36 -4.81 -2.88
N LEU A 42 -0.40 -4.86 -1.96
CA LEU A 42 0.81 -5.67 -2.09
C LEU A 42 0.50 -7.17 -2.24
N GLN A 43 -0.42 -7.68 -1.44
CA GLN A 43 -0.82 -9.09 -1.48
C GLN A 43 -1.49 -9.44 -2.81
N ARG A 44 -2.38 -8.59 -3.33
CA ARG A 44 -3.00 -8.78 -4.66
C ARG A 44 -1.95 -8.82 -5.76
N ILE A 45 -1.06 -7.83 -5.80
CA ILE A 45 0.00 -7.75 -6.82
C ILE A 45 0.92 -8.97 -6.73
N ALA A 46 1.37 -9.34 -5.53
CA ALA A 46 2.28 -10.46 -5.33
C ALA A 46 1.64 -11.81 -5.71
N ASN A 47 0.39 -12.05 -5.31
CA ASN A 47 -0.35 -13.27 -5.68
C ASN A 47 -0.56 -13.36 -7.20
N ASN A 48 -0.91 -12.24 -7.84
CA ASN A 48 -1.09 -12.20 -9.29
C ASN A 48 0.24 -12.35 -10.03
N ALA A 49 1.36 -11.86 -9.48
CA ALA A 49 2.70 -12.10 -10.04
C ALA A 49 3.08 -13.59 -9.97
N VAL A 50 2.80 -14.27 -8.87
CA VAL A 50 3.03 -15.72 -8.74
C VAL A 50 2.12 -16.51 -9.70
N SER A 51 0.84 -16.13 -9.81
CA SER A 51 -0.10 -16.74 -10.76
C SER A 51 0.32 -16.53 -12.21
N ASN A 52 0.75 -15.31 -12.56
CA ASN A 52 1.28 -14.98 -13.88
C ASN A 52 2.52 -15.85 -14.20
N ALA A 53 3.45 -15.99 -13.26
CA ALA A 53 4.63 -16.82 -13.41
C ALA A 53 4.31 -18.30 -13.67
N ALA A 54 3.23 -18.84 -13.11
CA ALA A 54 2.85 -20.24 -13.31
C ALA A 54 2.48 -20.57 -14.76
N THR A 55 2.07 -19.58 -15.56
CA THR A 55 1.67 -19.74 -16.96
C THR A 55 2.74 -19.33 -17.97
N HIS A 56 3.88 -18.82 -17.48
CA HIS A 56 4.97 -18.29 -18.30
C HIS A 56 6.28 -19.06 -18.11
N GLU A 57 7.16 -18.98 -19.11
CA GLU A 57 8.51 -19.54 -19.03
C GLU A 57 9.35 -18.83 -17.96
N GLN A 58 10.39 -19.50 -17.48
CA GLN A 58 11.27 -19.01 -16.42
C GLN A 58 11.85 -17.61 -16.69
N ALA A 59 12.25 -17.33 -17.93
CA ALA A 59 12.90 -16.07 -18.30
C ALA A 59 11.94 -14.87 -18.38
N VAL A 60 10.63 -15.12 -18.54
CA VAL A 60 9.57 -14.12 -18.68
C VAL A 60 8.49 -14.31 -17.63
N SER A 61 8.85 -14.92 -16.50
CA SER A 61 7.90 -15.32 -15.46
C SER A 61 7.23 -14.13 -14.77
N PHE A 62 7.89 -12.98 -14.75
CA PHE A 62 7.34 -11.75 -14.19
C PHE A 62 7.29 -10.67 -15.28
N PRO A 63 6.24 -9.83 -15.30
CA PRO A 63 6.16 -8.72 -16.23
C PRO A 63 7.31 -7.73 -15.99
N PRO A 64 7.63 -6.85 -16.96
CA PRO A 64 8.65 -5.85 -16.75
C PRO A 64 8.29 -4.90 -15.61
N GLY A 65 9.30 -4.30 -14.99
CA GLY A 65 9.10 -3.30 -13.97
C GLY A 65 8.32 -2.09 -14.47
N VAL A 66 7.61 -1.45 -13.55
CA VAL A 66 6.92 -0.17 -13.76
C VAL A 66 7.23 0.72 -12.59
N GLU A 67 7.48 1.99 -12.88
CA GLU A 67 7.70 3.02 -11.87
C GLU A 67 6.43 3.29 -11.06
N LEU A 68 6.56 4.18 -10.09
CA LEU A 68 5.50 4.54 -9.17
C LEU A 68 4.21 4.94 -9.92
N THR A 69 3.10 4.30 -9.57
CA THR A 69 1.77 4.54 -10.16
C THR A 69 0.74 4.72 -9.04
N PRO A 70 0.01 5.85 -8.99
CA PRO A 70 0.30 7.09 -9.72
C PRO A 70 1.70 7.62 -9.39
N ALA A 71 2.27 8.43 -10.29
CA ALA A 71 3.63 8.96 -10.15
C ALA A 71 3.77 9.93 -8.96
N GLU A 72 2.68 10.59 -8.58
CA GLU A 72 2.60 11.40 -7.38
C GLU A 72 1.95 10.59 -6.26
N VAL A 73 2.63 10.48 -5.12
CA VAL A 73 2.07 9.82 -3.92
C VAL A 73 0.96 10.70 -3.35
N PRO A 74 -0.25 10.15 -3.10
CA PRO A 74 -1.32 10.87 -2.42
C PRO A 74 -0.85 11.39 -1.05
N ARG A 75 -1.17 12.65 -0.72
CA ARG A 75 -0.68 13.34 0.48
C ARG A 75 -1.78 13.61 1.50
N GLY A 76 -1.77 12.91 2.62
CA GLY A 76 -2.69 13.06 3.75
C GLY A 76 -4.14 12.64 3.47
N ILE A 77 -4.54 12.59 2.20
CA ILE A 77 -5.89 12.29 1.73
C ILE A 77 -5.89 11.18 0.69
N ALA A 78 -6.97 10.40 0.68
CA ALA A 78 -7.22 9.45 -0.40
C ALA A 78 -7.64 10.21 -1.67
N VAL A 79 -7.15 9.77 -2.83
CA VAL A 79 -7.41 10.41 -4.12
C VAL A 79 -7.96 9.39 -5.10
N LYS A 80 -8.78 9.89 -6.03
CA LYS A 80 -9.24 9.11 -7.18
C LYS A 80 -8.39 9.39 -8.39
N ASP A 81 -7.84 8.34 -8.98
CA ASP A 81 -7.03 8.48 -10.18
C ASP A 81 -7.85 8.82 -11.42
N ALA A 82 -7.19 9.50 -12.37
CA ALA A 82 -7.73 9.68 -13.70
C ALA A 82 -7.87 8.32 -14.43
N PRO A 83 -8.87 8.16 -15.32
CA PRO A 83 -8.96 6.98 -16.16
C PRO A 83 -7.65 6.73 -16.94
N GLY A 84 -7.22 5.48 -16.98
CA GLY A 84 -6.00 5.07 -17.69
C GLY A 84 -4.71 5.11 -16.87
N THR A 85 -4.74 5.63 -15.63
CA THR A 85 -3.57 5.63 -14.72
C THR A 85 -2.98 4.23 -14.52
N TRP A 86 -3.85 3.22 -14.45
CA TRP A 86 -3.49 1.81 -14.24
C TRP A 86 -3.38 0.98 -15.53
N ASP A 87 -3.38 1.61 -16.72
CA ASP A 87 -3.39 0.87 -17.99
C ASP A 87 -2.00 0.39 -18.44
N HIS A 88 -0.96 0.64 -17.64
CA HIS A 88 0.37 0.12 -17.92
C HIS A 88 0.35 -1.40 -18.09
N LEU A 89 1.15 -1.92 -19.03
CA LEU A 89 1.13 -3.33 -19.40
C LEU A 89 1.44 -4.26 -18.21
N THR A 90 2.29 -3.83 -17.28
CA THR A 90 2.59 -4.54 -16.03
C THR A 90 1.35 -4.66 -15.15
N TRP A 91 0.62 -3.57 -14.93
CA TRP A 91 -0.59 -3.58 -14.10
C TRP A 91 -1.69 -4.44 -14.71
N ARG A 92 -1.85 -4.39 -16.04
CA ARG A 92 -2.77 -5.30 -16.75
C ARG A 92 -2.34 -6.76 -16.67
N ALA A 93 -1.06 -7.06 -16.81
CA ALA A 93 -0.53 -8.42 -16.67
C ALA A 93 -0.71 -8.99 -15.26
N LEU A 94 -0.71 -8.11 -14.25
CA LEU A 94 -0.94 -8.43 -12.85
C LEU A 94 -2.40 -8.24 -12.41
N ASP A 95 -3.32 -7.96 -13.33
CA ASP A 95 -4.73 -7.66 -13.06
C ASP A 95 -4.94 -6.71 -11.85
N PHE A 96 -4.14 -5.64 -11.82
CA PHE A 96 -4.11 -4.69 -10.72
C PHE A 96 -4.58 -3.31 -11.17
N ARG A 97 -5.44 -2.72 -10.35
CA ARG A 97 -5.90 -1.33 -10.43
C ARG A 97 -6.49 -0.93 -9.08
N MET A 98 -6.52 0.38 -8.82
CA MET A 98 -7.32 0.97 -7.75
C MET A 98 -8.65 1.44 -8.34
N GLU A 99 -9.76 0.95 -7.78
CA GLU A 99 -11.12 1.29 -8.25
C GLU A 99 -11.76 2.43 -7.44
N ASN A 100 -11.34 2.54 -6.19
CA ASN A 100 -11.80 3.54 -5.22
C ASN A 100 -10.67 4.51 -4.89
N ASP A 101 -11.02 5.55 -4.16
CA ASP A 101 -10.07 6.51 -3.61
C ASP A 101 -9.02 5.78 -2.76
N HIS A 102 -7.76 6.13 -2.94
CA HIS A 102 -6.62 5.42 -2.37
C HIS A 102 -5.54 6.40 -1.90
N ALA A 103 -4.73 5.97 -0.93
CA ALA A 103 -3.70 6.78 -0.30
C ALA A 103 -2.27 6.34 -0.67
N TYR A 104 -2.11 5.34 -1.54
CA TYR A 104 -0.82 4.73 -1.86
C TYR A 104 -0.54 4.69 -3.36
N SER A 105 0.71 4.96 -3.71
CA SER A 105 1.23 4.61 -5.02
C SER A 105 2.01 3.31 -4.97
N PHE A 106 1.91 2.53 -6.04
CA PHE A 106 2.50 1.21 -6.14
C PHE A 106 3.61 1.20 -7.20
N LYS A 107 4.67 0.44 -6.93
CA LYS A 107 5.78 0.19 -7.84
C LYS A 107 6.04 -1.31 -7.93
N PHE A 108 6.37 -1.78 -9.13
CA PHE A 108 6.73 -3.18 -9.36
C PHE A 108 8.08 -3.24 -10.05
N ASP A 109 9.02 -4.00 -9.51
CA ASP A 109 10.31 -4.26 -10.11
C ASP A 109 10.47 -5.76 -10.34
N SER A 110 11.10 -6.14 -11.46
CA SER A 110 11.42 -7.52 -11.76
C SER A 110 12.82 -7.65 -12.34
N SER A 111 13.44 -8.81 -12.13
CA SER A 111 14.75 -9.13 -12.69
C SER A 111 14.86 -10.62 -12.97
N PHE A 112 15.69 -10.96 -13.95
CA PHE A 112 16.01 -12.34 -14.30
C PHE A 112 17.52 -12.49 -14.45
N ASP A 113 18.10 -13.37 -13.65
CA ASP A 113 19.51 -13.72 -13.73
C ASP A 113 19.71 -14.85 -14.75
N ARG A 114 20.40 -14.57 -15.85
CA ARG A 114 20.63 -15.55 -16.92
C ARG A 114 21.62 -16.65 -16.54
N VAL A 115 22.49 -16.43 -15.55
CA VAL A 115 23.48 -17.42 -15.11
C VAL A 115 22.83 -18.41 -14.16
N THR A 116 22.08 -17.91 -13.18
CA THR A 116 21.42 -18.77 -12.18
C THR A 116 20.01 -19.21 -12.62
N SER A 117 19.46 -18.61 -13.67
CA SER A 117 18.07 -18.77 -14.12
C SER A 117 17.03 -18.45 -13.03
N ILE A 118 17.39 -17.63 -12.05
CA ILE A 118 16.47 -17.17 -11.00
C ILE A 118 15.76 -15.91 -11.47
N ALA A 119 14.43 -15.92 -11.39
CA ALA A 119 13.62 -14.71 -11.57
C ALA A 119 13.23 -14.15 -10.20
N ARG A 120 13.22 -12.82 -10.06
CA ARG A 120 12.84 -12.12 -8.82
C ARG A 120 11.89 -10.98 -9.12
N PHE A 121 11.02 -10.67 -8.16
CA PHE A 121 10.25 -9.44 -8.17
C PHE A 121 10.24 -8.77 -6.80
N ALA A 122 10.01 -7.46 -6.80
CA ALA A 122 9.71 -6.67 -5.62
C ALA A 122 8.51 -5.77 -5.91
N VAL A 123 7.58 -5.72 -4.98
CA VAL A 123 6.43 -4.81 -5.02
C VAL A 123 6.56 -3.85 -3.86
N ARG A 124 6.41 -2.56 -4.13
CA ARG A 124 6.49 -1.50 -3.13
C ARG A 124 5.21 -0.68 -3.13
N ALA A 125 4.73 -0.33 -1.95
CA ALA A 125 3.67 0.64 -1.73
C ALA A 125 4.24 1.83 -0.96
N HIS A 126 3.98 3.04 -1.45
CA HIS A 126 4.42 4.30 -0.87
C HIS A 126 3.21 5.17 -0.55
N GLY A 127 3.11 5.64 0.70
CA GLY A 127 2.03 6.53 1.14
C GLY A 127 2.58 7.66 2.00
N ASP A 128 2.12 8.88 1.73
CA ASP A 128 2.37 10.08 2.54
C ASP A 128 1.12 10.32 3.40
N LEU A 129 1.03 9.63 4.54
CA LEU A 129 -0.24 9.46 5.24
C LEU A 129 -0.68 10.68 6.06
N ASP A 130 0.24 11.56 6.41
CA ASP A 130 0.01 12.80 7.15
C ASP A 130 0.27 14.06 6.28
N GLY A 131 0.86 13.91 5.09
CA GLY A 131 1.05 14.96 4.11
C GLY A 131 2.33 15.77 4.31
N ASP A 132 3.27 15.29 5.12
CA ASP A 132 4.51 16.00 5.45
C ASP A 132 5.63 15.83 4.37
N GLY A 133 5.42 14.91 3.42
CA GLY A 133 6.35 14.60 2.34
C GLY A 133 7.32 13.45 2.63
N ASN A 134 7.26 12.83 3.81
CA ASN A 134 7.91 11.57 4.13
C ASN A 134 6.98 10.40 3.78
N TRP A 135 7.54 9.31 3.26
CA TRP A 135 6.73 8.17 2.82
C TRP A 135 6.87 6.98 3.77
N SER A 136 5.73 6.46 4.19
CA SER A 136 5.61 5.08 4.67
C SER A 136 5.85 4.15 3.48
N THR A 137 6.78 3.21 3.60
CA THR A 137 7.12 2.26 2.53
C THR A 137 6.92 0.82 2.98
N PHE A 138 6.09 0.10 2.26
CA PHE A 138 5.84 -1.33 2.46
C PHE A 138 6.36 -2.10 1.25
N GLU A 139 7.07 -3.21 1.47
CA GLU A 139 7.65 -4.00 0.39
C GLU A 139 7.45 -5.50 0.62
N VAL A 140 7.05 -6.18 -0.45
CA VAL A 140 6.98 -7.64 -0.55
C VAL A 140 7.86 -8.09 -1.70
N ARG A 141 8.62 -9.17 -1.48
CA ARG A 141 9.49 -9.78 -2.49
C ARG A 141 9.03 -11.17 -2.85
N GLY A 142 9.36 -11.61 -4.05
CA GLY A 142 9.18 -12.99 -4.46
C GLY A 142 10.23 -13.43 -5.45
N GLU A 143 10.30 -14.74 -5.65
CA GLU A 143 11.26 -15.36 -6.56
C GLU A 143 10.68 -16.61 -7.21
N ARG A 144 11.32 -17.03 -8.28
CA ARG A 144 11.15 -18.33 -8.90
C ARG A 144 12.51 -18.94 -9.14
N LEU A 145 12.79 -20.05 -8.46
CA LEU A 145 14.00 -20.84 -8.68
C LEU A 145 13.81 -21.76 -9.90
N PRO A 146 14.88 -22.15 -10.60
CA PRO A 146 14.78 -23.05 -11.75
C PRO A 146 14.12 -24.37 -11.36
N GLY A 147 13.06 -24.76 -12.08
CA GLY A 147 12.33 -26.00 -11.83
C GLY A 147 11.37 -25.96 -10.63
N GLU A 148 11.27 -24.83 -9.93
CA GLU A 148 10.32 -24.62 -8.83
C GLU A 148 9.17 -23.69 -9.25
N PRO A 149 7.99 -23.80 -8.60
CA PRO A 149 6.95 -22.78 -8.72
C PRO A 149 7.43 -21.45 -8.13
N ALA A 150 6.92 -20.34 -8.67
CA ALA A 150 7.15 -19.02 -8.09
C ALA A 150 6.53 -18.95 -6.69
N LYS A 151 7.19 -18.21 -5.79
CA LYS A 151 6.72 -18.02 -4.42
C LYS A 151 6.99 -16.61 -3.93
N VAL A 152 6.11 -16.13 -3.05
CA VAL A 152 6.36 -14.94 -2.25
C VAL A 152 7.36 -15.30 -1.16
N MET A 153 8.39 -14.48 -0.97
CA MET A 153 9.36 -14.66 0.11
C MET A 153 8.72 -14.27 1.43
N ALA A 154 8.98 -15.04 2.49
CA ALA A 154 8.51 -14.68 3.82
C ALA A 154 9.20 -13.38 4.28
N GLY A 155 8.40 -12.38 4.63
CA GLY A 155 8.87 -11.10 5.14
C GLY A 155 8.19 -9.92 4.45
N LEU A 156 7.46 -9.13 5.24
CA LEU A 156 7.08 -7.78 4.87
C LEU A 156 8.20 -6.86 5.35
N LEU A 157 8.80 -6.11 4.43
CA LEU A 157 9.73 -5.05 4.79
C LEU A 157 8.92 -3.77 4.94
N VAL A 158 8.89 -3.22 6.14
CA VAL A 158 8.29 -1.90 6.37
C VAL A 158 9.37 -0.93 6.80
N THR A 159 9.48 0.14 6.04
CA THR A 159 10.36 1.26 6.36
C THR A 159 9.48 2.46 6.67
N ARG A 160 9.57 2.93 7.93
CA ARG A 160 8.69 3.94 8.55
C ARG A 160 7.23 3.48 8.59
N GLU A 161 6.94 2.60 9.54
CA GLU A 161 5.58 2.30 9.97
C GLU A 161 5.04 3.55 10.67
N LEU A 162 4.08 4.25 10.07
CA LEU A 162 3.15 5.14 10.77
C LEU A 162 3.79 6.40 11.41
N GLU A 163 3.85 7.48 10.63
CA GLU A 163 3.69 8.85 11.20
C GLU A 163 2.21 9.09 11.56
#